data_AF-A0A0G1SCU0-F1
#
_entry.id   AF-A0A0G1SCU0-F1
#
_cell.length_a   1.000
_cell.length_b   1.000
_cell.length_c   1.000
_cell.angle_alpha   90.00
_cell.angle_beta   90.00
_cell.angle_gamma   90.00
#
_symmetry.space_group_name_H-M   'P 1'
#
loop_
_entity.id
_entity.type
_entity.pdbx_description
1 polymer ?
#
loop_
_entity_poly.entity_id
_entity_poly.type
_entity_poly.pdbx_seq_one_letter_code
_entity_poly.pdbx_strand_id
1 'polypeptide(L)'
;MAFEDNPEAAAEIKELNIKLYEAKSAEIMKLYQEGRRWSLLYFDKIYKRLGTKFDFHYFESGAAKDGLKVVEEGLKKGVFEKSEGAVVFKGEKYGLHTRVFVNSHGLPTYEAKELGLAPAKFADFPYDRSVIITGNDINDYFRVLLKCLDILYPDLAKRTKHMSHGMVKLPGMAKMASRKGNVLTAEWLLDEAKKKVLEIAPKATDADAVGVAAIKYAMLRSGIGRDIEFDLDKSVSFEGSSGPYLQYTFARAQSVLRKSQTLNSKLQKDLEFSVSNLEFNSEELAVLRWLSRWPEVVEEAGERLAPNLICGFIYELAQRFNSFYAKHTILDNGFRLALTQATGQVLKMGLEMLGIKALERM
;
A
#
# COMPACT_ATOMS: atom_id res chain seq x y z
N MET A 1 -1.08 33.08 -5.04
CA MET A 1 -1.09 32.85 -3.57
C MET A 1 -0.54 34.08 -2.86
N ALA A 2 -0.89 34.38 -1.60
CA ALA A 2 -0.38 35.56 -0.88
C ALA A 2 1.16 35.72 -0.92
N PHE A 3 1.91 34.62 -0.88
CA PHE A 3 3.38 34.63 -1.03
C PHE A 3 3.87 35.05 -2.43
N GLU A 4 3.12 34.72 -3.49
CA GLU A 4 3.46 35.03 -4.88
C GLU A 4 2.95 36.41 -5.30
N ASP A 5 1.80 36.81 -4.75
CA ASP A 5 1.03 37.97 -5.20
C ASP A 5 1.32 39.23 -4.36
N ASN A 6 1.95 39.10 -3.19
CA ASN A 6 2.25 40.22 -2.29
C ASN A 6 3.70 40.14 -1.75
N PRO A 7 4.60 41.06 -2.17
CA PRO A 7 5.99 41.11 -1.71
C PRO A 7 6.18 41.32 -0.20
N GLU A 8 5.31 42.10 0.44
CA GLU A 8 5.36 42.36 1.88
C GLU A 8 5.00 41.09 2.66
N ALA A 9 3.92 40.42 2.25
CA ALA A 9 3.55 39.12 2.81
C ALA A 9 4.65 38.06 2.57
N ALA A 10 5.30 38.07 1.41
CA ALA A 10 6.41 37.17 1.11
C ALA A 10 7.61 37.40 2.05
N ALA A 11 7.91 38.66 2.37
CA ALA A 11 8.98 39.00 3.32
C ALA A 11 8.63 38.52 4.74
N GLU A 12 7.41 38.78 5.20
CA GLU A 12 6.92 38.33 6.51
C GLU A 12 6.94 36.80 6.63
N ILE A 13 6.45 36.09 5.62
CA ILE A 13 6.46 34.61 5.57
C ILE A 13 7.89 34.06 5.66
N LYS A 14 8.87 34.70 5.00
CA LYS A 14 10.29 34.30 5.08
C LYS A 14 10.83 34.50 6.50
N GLU A 15 10.53 35.64 7.13
CA GLU A 15 10.95 35.93 8.50
C GLU A 15 10.35 34.93 9.50
N LEU A 16 9.05 34.64 9.38
CA LEU A 16 8.36 33.64 10.19
C LEU A 16 8.98 32.24 10.03
N ASN A 17 9.31 31.84 8.79
CA ASN A 17 9.99 30.57 8.54
C ASN A 17 11.36 30.50 9.22
N ILE A 18 12.17 31.57 9.16
CA ILE A 18 13.47 31.60 9.86
C ILE A 18 13.27 31.40 11.36
N LYS A 19 12.36 32.16 11.99
CA LYS A 19 12.06 32.03 13.43
C LYS A 19 11.58 30.62 13.81
N LEU A 20 10.83 29.97 12.92
CA LEU A 20 10.37 28.59 13.08
C LEU A 20 11.54 27.60 13.07
N TYR A 21 12.42 27.66 12.07
CA TYR A 21 13.57 26.75 11.95
C TYR A 21 14.58 26.92 13.09
N GLU A 22 14.75 28.14 13.58
CA GLU A 22 15.60 28.43 14.73
C GLU A 22 14.94 28.05 16.08
N ALA A 23 13.65 27.67 16.07
CA ALA A 23 12.84 27.41 17.25
C ALA A 23 12.85 28.55 18.29
N LYS A 24 13.04 29.81 17.85
CA LYS A 24 13.24 30.98 18.72
C LYS A 24 11.93 31.63 19.19
N SER A 25 10.78 31.17 18.73
CA SER A 25 9.47 31.68 19.16
C SER A 25 8.54 30.55 19.58
N ALA A 26 8.19 30.52 20.86
CA ALA A 26 7.24 29.55 21.42
C ALA A 26 5.85 29.68 20.79
N GLU A 27 5.43 30.91 20.44
CA GLU A 27 4.15 31.18 19.81
C GLU A 27 4.09 30.59 18.38
N ILE A 28 5.12 30.86 17.58
CA ILE A 28 5.23 30.32 16.21
C ILE A 28 5.31 28.78 16.24
N MET A 29 6.08 28.22 17.17
CA MET A 29 6.18 26.78 17.36
C MET A 29 4.83 26.14 17.75
N LYS A 30 4.04 26.81 18.59
CA LYS A 30 2.69 26.36 18.95
C LYS A 30 1.76 26.33 17.73
N LEU A 31 1.77 27.39 16.91
CA LEU A 31 0.99 27.44 15.67
C LEU A 31 1.42 26.35 14.68
N TYR A 32 2.73 26.11 14.55
CA TYR A 32 3.26 25.06 13.70
C TYR A 32 2.82 23.65 14.15
N GLN A 33 2.91 23.37 15.45
CA GLN A 33 2.46 22.10 16.01
C GLN A 33 0.96 21.89 15.79
N GLU A 34 0.15 22.94 15.97
CA GLU A 34 -1.29 22.88 15.76
C GLU A 34 -1.64 22.67 14.27
N GLY A 35 -0.97 23.37 13.36
CA GLY A 35 -1.12 23.15 11.92
C GLY A 35 -0.74 21.74 11.48
N ARG A 36 0.37 21.20 12.01
CA ARG A 36 0.76 19.80 11.79
C ARG A 36 -0.31 18.84 12.31
N ARG A 37 -0.83 19.08 13.52
CA ARG A 37 -1.87 18.26 14.14
C ARG A 37 -3.13 18.23 13.27
N TRP A 38 -3.60 19.37 12.77
CA TRP A 38 -4.76 19.42 11.86
C TRP A 38 -4.50 18.65 10.56
N SER A 39 -3.31 18.78 9.98
CA SER A 39 -2.93 18.03 8.78
C SER A 39 -2.98 16.51 9.03
N LEU A 40 -2.41 16.04 10.15
CA LEU A 40 -2.45 14.62 10.52
C LEU A 40 -3.88 14.13 10.77
N LEU A 41 -4.71 14.89 11.49
CA LEU A 41 -6.12 14.54 11.71
C LEU A 41 -6.92 14.46 10.40
N TYR A 42 -6.56 15.27 9.42
CA TYR A 42 -7.16 15.19 8.09
C TYR A 42 -6.74 13.90 7.37
N PHE A 43 -5.44 13.57 7.36
CA PHE A 43 -4.95 12.31 6.78
C PHE A 43 -5.51 11.06 7.49
N ASP A 44 -5.71 11.09 8.80
CA ASP A 44 -6.31 10.00 9.57
C ASP A 44 -7.72 9.64 9.09
N LYS A 45 -8.50 10.60 8.59
CA LYS A 45 -9.81 10.31 7.98
C LYS A 45 -9.66 9.43 6.75
N ILE A 46 -8.68 9.72 5.91
CA ILE A 46 -8.37 8.96 4.70
C ILE A 46 -7.84 7.58 5.07
N TYR A 47 -6.91 7.49 6.02
CA TYR A 47 -6.35 6.23 6.49
C TYR A 47 -7.41 5.32 7.10
N LYS A 48 -8.31 5.86 7.93
CA LYS A 48 -9.43 5.10 8.50
C LYS A 48 -10.35 4.55 7.41
N ARG A 49 -10.66 5.34 6.39
CA ARG A 49 -11.48 4.91 5.24
C ARG A 49 -10.79 3.80 4.43
N LEU A 50 -9.48 3.92 4.24
CA LEU A 50 -8.66 2.90 3.59
C LEU A 50 -8.38 1.69 4.51
N GLY A 51 -8.68 1.74 5.81
CA GLY A 51 -8.30 0.69 6.77
C GLY A 51 -6.79 0.58 6.99
N THR A 52 -6.07 1.70 6.90
CA THR A 52 -4.62 1.81 7.14
C THR A 52 -4.35 2.35 8.55
N LYS A 53 -3.32 1.83 9.22
CA LYS A 53 -2.86 2.28 10.54
C LYS A 53 -1.34 2.39 10.52
N PHE A 54 -0.82 3.39 11.24
CA PHE A 54 0.61 3.56 11.49
C PHE A 54 0.86 3.51 13.00
N ASP A 55 1.88 2.78 13.44
CA ASP A 55 2.28 2.75 14.85
C ASP A 55 3.30 3.86 15.17
N PHE A 56 4.05 4.33 14.16
CA PHE A 56 5.05 5.39 14.29
C PHE A 56 4.95 6.42 13.16
N HIS A 57 5.26 7.68 13.47
CA HIS A 57 5.42 8.76 12.50
C HIS A 57 6.80 9.39 12.63
N TYR A 58 7.61 9.29 11.58
CA TYR A 58 8.92 9.91 11.50
C TYR A 58 8.85 11.14 10.62
N PHE A 59 9.02 12.31 11.22
CA PHE A 59 9.03 13.58 10.49
C PHE A 59 10.46 14.00 10.15
N GLU A 60 10.65 14.58 8.98
CA GLU A 60 11.94 15.14 8.57
C GLU A 60 12.54 16.14 9.57
N SER A 61 11.68 16.91 10.25
CA SER A 61 12.12 17.85 11.28
C SER A 61 12.83 17.15 12.44
N GLY A 62 12.48 15.90 12.74
CA GLY A 62 13.15 15.09 13.76
C GLY A 62 14.42 14.42 13.22
N ALA A 63 14.34 13.86 12.01
CA ALA A 63 15.44 13.11 11.39
C ALA A 63 16.69 13.94 11.07
N ALA A 64 16.55 15.27 10.93
CA ALA A 64 17.66 16.18 10.63
C ALA A 64 18.83 16.06 11.62
N LYS A 65 18.54 16.00 12.93
CA LYS A 65 19.57 15.91 13.97
C LYS A 65 20.35 14.59 13.90
N ASP A 66 19.64 13.48 13.69
CA ASP A 66 20.27 12.17 13.61
C ASP A 66 21.04 12.01 12.30
N GLY A 67 20.52 12.55 11.20
CA GLY A 67 21.22 12.66 9.93
C GLY A 67 22.57 13.37 10.04
N LEU A 68 22.63 14.51 10.73
CA LEU A 68 23.89 15.23 10.94
C LEU A 68 24.91 14.39 11.73
N LYS A 69 24.50 13.69 12.79
CA LYS A 69 25.39 12.80 13.54
C LYS A 69 25.97 11.70 12.66
N VAL A 70 25.14 11.09 11.82
CA VAL A 70 25.58 10.04 10.89
C VAL A 70 26.59 10.59 9.86
N VAL A 71 26.35 11.80 9.35
CA VAL A 71 27.28 12.46 8.41
C VAL A 71 28.61 12.80 9.09
N GLU A 72 28.59 13.31 10.32
CA GLU A 72 29.80 13.58 11.10
C GLU A 72 30.61 12.31 11.37
N GLU A 73 29.95 11.19 11.69
CA GLU A 73 30.58 9.89 11.83
C GLU A 73 31.21 9.44 10.50
N GLY A 74 30.46 9.57 9.40
CA GLY A 74 30.95 9.19 8.07
C GLY A 74 32.11 10.04 7.57
N LEU A 75 32.18 11.32 7.94
CA LEU A 75 33.35 12.18 7.69
C LEU A 75 34.59 11.64 8.41
N LYS A 76 34.47 11.25 9.67
CA LYS A 76 35.60 10.66 10.44
C LYS A 76 36.07 9.33 9.86
N LYS A 77 35.16 8.57 9.25
CA LYS A 77 35.43 7.28 8.59
C LYS A 77 35.87 7.40 7.12
N GLY A 78 35.95 8.62 6.56
CA GLY A 78 36.31 8.85 5.17
C GLY A 78 35.25 8.41 4.14
N VAL A 79 34.00 8.24 4.57
CA VAL A 79 32.87 7.91 3.69
C VAL A 79 32.39 9.16 2.94
N PHE A 80 32.34 10.28 3.65
CA PHE A 80 32.01 11.60 3.11
C PHE A 80 33.23 12.49 3.01
N GLU A 81 33.16 13.47 2.11
CA GLU A 81 34.23 14.42 1.83
C GLU A 81 33.69 15.85 1.89
N LYS A 82 34.54 16.79 2.32
CA LYS A 82 34.22 18.22 2.19
C LYS A 82 34.54 18.68 0.76
N SER A 83 33.58 19.32 0.10
CA SER A 83 33.73 19.84 -1.26
C SER A 83 32.97 21.15 -1.38
N GLU A 84 33.65 22.25 -1.73
CA GLU A 84 33.03 23.58 -1.93
C GLU A 84 32.17 24.04 -0.73
N GLY A 85 32.64 23.79 0.48
CA GLY A 85 31.92 24.13 1.73
C GLY A 85 30.78 23.16 2.09
N ALA A 86 30.40 22.25 1.20
CA ALA A 86 29.41 21.20 1.45
C ALA A 86 30.07 19.89 1.90
N VAL A 87 29.26 18.95 2.41
CA VAL A 87 29.64 17.56 2.68
C VAL A 87 28.97 16.66 1.66
N VAL A 88 29.78 15.90 0.93
CA VAL A 88 29.31 15.10 -0.21
C VAL A 88 29.75 13.65 -0.09
N PHE A 89 28.97 12.76 -0.69
CA PHE A 89 29.39 11.39 -1.00
C PHE A 89 29.77 11.31 -2.47
N LYS A 90 31.02 10.96 -2.77
CA LYS A 90 31.51 10.71 -4.14
C LYS A 90 31.09 9.31 -4.58
N GLY A 91 29.94 9.21 -5.24
CA GLY A 91 29.32 7.95 -5.64
C GLY A 91 29.99 7.27 -6.84
N GLU A 92 30.80 8.00 -7.61
CA GLU A 92 31.33 7.56 -8.90
C GLU A 92 32.20 6.32 -8.76
N LYS A 93 32.92 6.19 -7.64
CA LYS A 93 33.72 5.00 -7.29
C LYS A 93 32.90 3.73 -7.12
N TYR A 94 31.58 3.84 -7.01
CA TYR A 94 30.62 2.75 -6.93
C TYR A 94 29.66 2.70 -8.13
N GLY A 95 29.91 3.48 -9.19
CA GLY A 95 28.98 3.63 -10.31
C GLY A 95 27.68 4.36 -9.96
N LEU A 96 27.73 5.24 -8.94
CA LEU A 96 26.59 6.03 -8.45
C LEU A 96 26.86 7.53 -8.61
N HIS A 97 25.83 8.36 -8.45
CA HIS A 97 25.99 9.81 -8.51
C HIS A 97 26.59 10.39 -7.23
N THR A 98 27.41 11.44 -7.36
CA THR A 98 27.71 12.32 -6.21
C THR A 98 26.44 12.97 -5.67
N ARG A 99 26.29 12.96 -4.35
CA ARG A 99 25.18 13.61 -3.64
C ARG A 99 25.69 14.46 -2.49
N VAL A 100 25.00 15.56 -2.24
CA VAL A 100 25.26 16.47 -1.11
C VAL A 100 24.42 15.99 0.08
N PHE A 101 25.04 15.85 1.24
CA PHE A 101 24.38 15.48 2.50
C PHE A 101 24.23 16.69 3.44
N VAL A 102 25.20 17.60 3.41
CA VAL A 102 25.13 18.88 4.14
C VAL A 102 25.54 19.98 3.18
N ASN A 103 24.71 21.02 3.07
CA ASN A 103 24.99 22.13 2.16
C ASN A 103 26.09 23.06 2.69
N SER A 104 26.48 24.06 1.90
CA SER A 104 27.52 25.05 2.27
C SER A 104 27.18 25.91 3.49
N HIS A 105 25.92 25.93 3.91
CA HIS A 105 25.46 26.61 5.13
C HIS A 105 25.43 25.69 6.36
N GLY A 106 25.89 24.45 6.24
CA GLY A 106 25.89 23.49 7.35
C GLY A 106 24.52 22.85 7.63
N LEU A 107 23.54 23.03 6.74
CA LEU A 107 22.20 22.48 6.91
C LEU A 107 22.09 21.09 6.25
N PRO A 108 21.41 20.12 6.89
CA PRO A 108 21.21 18.79 6.32
C PRO A 108 20.27 18.85 5.12
N THR A 109 20.64 18.18 4.04
CA THR A 109 19.77 17.95 2.88
C THR A 109 18.83 16.77 3.13
N TYR A 110 17.99 16.41 2.15
CA TYR A 110 17.15 15.22 2.23
C TYR A 110 17.98 13.95 2.44
N GLU A 111 19.15 13.88 1.81
CA GLU A 111 20.06 12.74 1.89
C GLU A 111 20.51 12.47 3.34
N ALA A 112 20.92 13.50 4.08
CA ALA A 112 21.31 13.34 5.48
C ALA A 112 20.13 12.93 6.35
N LYS A 113 18.97 13.57 6.17
CA LYS A 113 17.76 13.25 6.94
C LYS A 113 17.34 11.78 6.74
N GLU A 114 17.32 11.32 5.49
CA GLU A 114 16.92 9.94 5.17
C GLU A 114 17.95 8.92 5.65
N LEU A 115 19.25 9.22 5.54
CA LEU A 115 20.30 8.33 6.04
C LEU A 115 20.24 8.19 7.57
N GLY A 116 19.88 9.26 8.29
CA GLY A 116 19.65 9.24 9.74
C GLY A 116 18.42 8.43 10.17
N LEU A 117 17.47 8.19 9.26
CA LEU A 117 16.22 7.52 9.58
C LEU A 117 16.42 6.02 9.89
N ALA A 118 17.34 5.35 9.21
CA ALA A 118 17.58 3.92 9.43
C ALA A 118 18.04 3.60 10.88
N PRO A 119 19.07 4.25 11.44
CA PRO A 119 19.47 4.04 12.84
C PRO A 119 18.44 4.58 13.83
N ALA A 120 17.75 5.69 13.54
CA ALA A 120 16.69 6.21 14.42
C ALA A 120 15.54 5.20 14.58
N LYS A 121 15.03 4.67 13.46
CA LYS A 121 14.00 3.61 13.48
C LYS A 121 14.47 2.38 14.24
N PHE A 122 15.73 1.98 14.07
CA PHE A 122 16.27 0.78 14.73
C PHE A 122 16.41 0.97 16.24
N ALA A 123 16.74 2.19 16.69
CA ALA A 123 16.79 2.52 18.11
C ALA A 123 15.40 2.46 18.78
N ASP A 124 14.35 2.93 18.09
CA ASP A 124 12.97 2.85 18.59
C ASP A 124 12.39 1.43 18.48
N PHE A 125 12.72 0.72 17.40
CA PHE A 125 12.21 -0.60 17.09
C PHE A 125 13.28 -1.47 16.39
N PRO A 126 13.93 -2.41 17.11
CA PRO A 126 14.95 -3.29 16.55
C PRO A 126 14.38 -4.30 15.54
N TYR A 127 14.14 -3.86 14.30
CA TYR A 127 13.50 -4.65 13.26
C TYR A 127 14.42 -5.69 12.61
N ASP A 128 13.82 -6.80 12.16
CA ASP A 128 14.51 -7.78 11.32
C ASP A 128 14.60 -7.37 9.85
N ARG A 129 13.57 -6.67 9.35
CA ARG A 129 13.47 -6.22 7.97
C ARG A 129 12.84 -4.83 7.92
N SER A 130 13.42 -3.93 7.11
CA SER A 130 12.87 -2.62 6.79
C SER A 130 12.64 -2.54 5.28
N VAL A 131 11.39 -2.34 4.86
CA VAL A 131 11.04 -2.11 3.45
C VAL A 131 10.67 -0.64 3.27
N ILE A 132 11.41 0.05 2.41
CA ILE A 132 11.15 1.45 2.06
C ILE A 132 10.45 1.47 0.71
N ILE A 133 9.26 2.08 0.64
CA ILE A 133 8.42 2.11 -0.56
C ILE A 133 8.24 3.56 -1.03
N THR A 134 8.71 3.88 -2.24
CA THR A 134 8.56 5.23 -2.82
C THR A 134 8.27 5.19 -4.32
N GLY A 135 8.06 6.35 -4.96
CA GLY A 135 7.96 6.45 -6.41
C GLY A 135 9.27 6.07 -7.12
N ASN A 136 9.15 5.59 -8.36
CA ASN A 136 10.28 5.20 -9.23
C ASN A 136 11.27 6.36 -9.52
N ASP A 137 10.81 7.60 -9.42
CA ASP A 137 11.56 8.82 -9.73
C ASP A 137 12.75 9.08 -8.80
N ILE A 138 12.78 8.44 -7.64
CA ILE A 138 13.86 8.57 -6.65
C ILE A 138 14.63 7.26 -6.41
N ASN A 139 14.58 6.32 -7.35
CA ASN A 139 15.34 5.07 -7.25
C ASN A 139 16.85 5.31 -7.13
N ASP A 140 17.43 6.16 -7.98
CA ASP A 140 18.88 6.44 -7.94
C ASP A 140 19.29 7.17 -6.66
N TYR A 141 18.38 7.96 -6.08
CA TYR A 141 18.58 8.57 -4.76
C TYR A 141 18.74 7.49 -3.67
N PHE A 142 17.86 6.49 -3.63
CA PHE A 142 17.97 5.40 -2.66
C PHE A 142 19.16 4.47 -2.92
N ARG A 143 19.62 4.31 -4.17
CA ARG A 143 20.86 3.56 -4.45
C ARG A 143 22.08 4.20 -3.78
N VAL A 144 22.17 5.53 -3.80
CA VAL A 144 23.24 6.26 -3.08
C VAL A 144 23.09 6.08 -1.58
N LEU A 145 21.88 6.27 -1.03
CA LEU A 145 21.64 6.16 0.41
C LEU A 145 21.91 4.77 0.96
N LEU A 146 21.43 3.71 0.29
CA LEU A 146 21.69 2.34 0.70
C LEU A 146 23.17 2.01 0.61
N LYS A 147 23.91 2.60 -0.35
CA LYS A 147 25.36 2.42 -0.39
C LYS A 147 26.07 3.12 0.77
N CYS A 148 25.65 4.34 1.14
CA CYS A 148 26.17 5.02 2.32
C CYS A 148 25.86 4.23 3.59
N LEU A 149 24.63 3.73 3.72
CA LEU A 149 24.18 2.91 4.84
C LEU A 149 24.98 1.62 4.95
N ASP A 150 25.27 0.94 3.84
CA ASP A 150 26.09 -0.29 3.78
C ASP A 150 27.51 -0.08 4.31
N ILE A 151 28.12 1.07 3.98
CA ILE A 151 29.48 1.39 4.46
C ILE A 151 29.49 1.75 5.95
N LEU A 152 28.47 2.50 6.42
CA LEU A 152 28.44 3.02 7.80
C LEU A 152 27.87 2.02 8.80
N TYR A 153 26.80 1.33 8.41
CA TYR A 153 25.99 0.42 9.24
C TYR A 153 25.61 -0.83 8.41
N PRO A 154 26.57 -1.72 8.10
CA PRO A 154 26.37 -2.86 7.20
C PRO A 154 25.23 -3.79 7.64
N ASP A 155 25.04 -3.97 8.95
CA ASP A 155 23.95 -4.80 9.47
C ASP A 155 22.56 -4.18 9.25
N LEU A 156 22.44 -2.84 9.35
CA LEU A 156 21.18 -2.15 9.03
C LEU A 156 20.91 -2.16 7.52
N ALA A 157 21.94 -2.01 6.70
CA ALA A 157 21.82 -2.07 5.24
C ALA A 157 21.32 -3.44 4.77
N LYS A 158 21.86 -4.55 5.32
CA LYS A 158 21.40 -5.92 4.99
C LYS A 158 19.92 -6.15 5.31
N ARG A 159 19.39 -5.47 6.35
CA ARG A 159 17.99 -5.55 6.76
C ARG A 159 17.08 -4.63 5.94
N THR A 160 17.65 -3.67 5.21
CA THR A 160 16.90 -2.60 4.54
C THR A 160 16.81 -2.86 3.04
N LYS A 161 15.57 -2.86 2.52
CA LYS A 161 15.28 -2.99 1.10
C LYS A 161 14.49 -1.77 0.62
N HIS A 162 14.98 -1.11 -0.43
CA HIS A 162 14.18 -0.13 -1.16
C HIS A 162 13.38 -0.83 -2.26
N MET A 163 12.12 -0.45 -2.38
CA MET A 163 11.19 -0.92 -3.40
C MET A 163 10.43 0.29 -3.93
N SER A 164 10.08 0.23 -5.21
CA SER A 164 9.43 1.36 -5.86
C SER A 164 8.07 0.98 -6.43
N HIS A 165 7.22 1.98 -6.62
CA HIS A 165 5.98 1.86 -7.38
C HIS A 165 6.01 2.85 -8.55
N GLY A 166 5.34 2.50 -9.65
CA GLY A 166 5.15 3.42 -10.76
C GLY A 166 4.10 4.48 -10.47
N MET A 167 3.79 5.27 -11.49
CA MET A 167 2.79 6.33 -11.41
C MET A 167 1.40 5.80 -11.74
N VAL A 168 0.37 6.39 -11.10
CA VAL A 168 -1.01 6.16 -11.50
C VAL A 168 -1.32 6.98 -12.75
N LYS A 169 -1.72 6.29 -13.82
CA LYS A 169 -2.16 6.85 -15.09
C LYS A 169 -3.67 6.70 -15.20
N LEU A 170 -4.36 7.80 -15.49
CA LEU A 170 -5.80 7.82 -15.71
C LEU A 170 -6.09 7.91 -17.22
N PRO A 171 -7.08 7.19 -17.75
CA PRO A 171 -7.52 7.32 -19.12
C PRO A 171 -7.81 8.78 -19.48
N GLY A 172 -7.20 9.28 -20.55
CA GLY A 172 -7.44 10.63 -21.07
C GLY A 172 -6.79 11.79 -20.30
N MET A 173 -6.14 11.56 -19.16
CA MET A 173 -5.37 12.59 -18.45
C MET A 173 -3.87 12.33 -18.60
N ALA A 174 -3.19 13.18 -19.37
CA ALA A 174 -1.73 13.28 -19.32
C ALA A 174 -1.28 13.56 -17.88
N LYS A 175 -0.06 13.10 -17.51
CA LYS A 175 0.63 13.26 -16.21
C LYS A 175 -0.07 14.25 -15.29
N MET A 176 -0.52 13.81 -14.10
CA MET A 176 -1.09 14.64 -13.03
C MET A 176 -0.42 16.03 -13.01
N ALA A 177 -1.03 17.00 -13.69
CA ALA A 177 -0.39 18.26 -14.01
C ALA A 177 -0.72 19.24 -12.89
N SER A 178 0.16 19.31 -11.88
CA SER A 178 0.04 20.19 -10.71
C SER A 178 0.07 21.70 -11.03
N ARG A 179 0.10 22.08 -12.32
CA ARG A 179 0.22 23.48 -12.77
C ARG A 179 -1.07 24.10 -13.32
N LYS A 180 -2.20 23.36 -13.35
CA LYS A 180 -3.53 23.89 -13.75
C LYS A 180 -4.65 23.67 -12.71
N GLY A 181 -4.32 23.34 -11.46
CA GLY A 181 -5.27 23.38 -10.35
C GLY A 181 -6.20 22.17 -10.16
N ASN A 182 -6.22 21.19 -11.07
CA ASN A 182 -6.96 19.93 -10.86
C ASN A 182 -6.03 18.84 -10.33
N VAL A 183 -5.62 18.96 -9.06
CA VAL A 183 -5.01 17.83 -8.35
C VAL A 183 -6.15 16.90 -7.94
N LEU A 184 -6.17 15.70 -8.52
CA LEU A 184 -7.11 14.66 -8.09
C LEU A 184 -6.67 14.17 -6.71
N THR A 185 -7.49 14.43 -5.70
CA THR A 185 -7.21 14.02 -4.32
C THR A 185 -7.63 12.56 -4.10
N ALA A 186 -7.02 11.90 -3.12
CA ALA A 186 -7.41 10.55 -2.73
C ALA A 186 -8.88 10.49 -2.27
N GLU A 187 -9.35 11.55 -1.60
CA GLU A 187 -10.75 11.67 -1.14
C GLU A 187 -11.73 11.73 -2.30
N TRP A 188 -11.46 12.60 -3.28
CA TRP A 188 -12.28 12.69 -4.48
C TRP A 188 -12.37 11.33 -5.18
N LEU A 189 -11.24 10.62 -5.31
CA LEU A 189 -11.24 9.32 -5.97
C LEU A 189 -12.09 8.28 -5.21
N LEU A 190 -11.98 8.27 -3.89
CA LEU A 190 -12.77 7.39 -3.04
C LEU A 190 -14.27 7.73 -3.11
N ASP A 191 -14.62 9.02 -3.14
CA ASP A 191 -16.00 9.50 -3.25
C ASP A 191 -16.62 9.18 -4.60
N GLU A 192 -15.89 9.39 -5.70
CA GLU A 192 -16.35 9.01 -7.04
C GLU A 192 -16.50 7.50 -7.19
N ALA A 193 -15.59 6.70 -6.62
CA ALA A 193 -15.74 5.25 -6.60
C ALA A 193 -17.01 4.81 -5.86
N LYS A 194 -17.26 5.37 -4.67
CA LYS A 194 -18.50 5.10 -3.91
C LYS A 194 -19.74 5.51 -4.69
N LYS A 195 -19.74 6.70 -5.29
CA LYS A 195 -20.86 7.21 -6.10
C LYS A 195 -21.15 6.26 -7.27
N LYS A 196 -20.12 5.86 -8.02
CA LYS A 196 -20.25 4.93 -9.14
C LYS A 196 -20.81 3.57 -8.69
N VAL A 197 -20.36 3.06 -7.55
CA VAL A 197 -20.93 1.83 -6.95
C VAL A 197 -22.42 1.98 -6.68
N LEU A 198 -22.87 3.11 -6.12
CA LEU A 198 -24.29 3.37 -5.86
C LEU A 198 -25.13 3.49 -7.14
N GLU A 199 -24.53 3.92 -8.26
CA GLU A 199 -25.20 3.96 -9.56
C GLU A 199 -25.44 2.55 -10.13
N ILE A 200 -24.42 1.67 -10.07
CA ILE A 200 -24.49 0.31 -10.63
C ILE A 200 -25.18 -0.70 -9.68
N ALA A 201 -25.08 -0.47 -8.37
CA ALA A 201 -25.63 -1.31 -7.32
C ALA A 201 -26.28 -0.45 -6.22
N PRO A 202 -27.46 0.15 -6.46
CA PRO A 202 -28.12 1.05 -5.51
C PRO A 202 -28.47 0.41 -4.16
N LYS A 203 -28.50 -0.93 -4.11
CA LYS A 203 -28.82 -1.73 -2.92
C LYS A 203 -27.57 -2.27 -2.21
N ALA A 204 -26.37 -1.86 -2.62
CA ALA A 204 -25.12 -2.32 -2.02
C ALA A 204 -25.14 -2.05 -0.51
N THR A 205 -24.87 -3.08 0.30
CA THR A 205 -24.94 -2.95 1.77
C THR A 205 -23.87 -2.01 2.34
N ASP A 206 -22.74 -1.87 1.64
CA ASP A 206 -21.60 -1.03 2.04
C ASP A 206 -20.87 -0.50 0.79
N ALA A 207 -21.47 0.46 0.09
CA ALA A 207 -20.92 1.01 -1.16
C ALA A 207 -19.51 1.62 -0.99
N ASP A 208 -19.18 2.10 0.21
CA ASP A 208 -17.85 2.65 0.49
C ASP A 208 -16.79 1.55 0.52
N ALA A 209 -17.06 0.43 1.20
CA ALA A 209 -16.15 -0.72 1.21
C ALA A 209 -15.95 -1.31 -0.20
N VAL A 210 -16.96 -1.27 -1.05
CA VAL A 210 -16.87 -1.71 -2.45
C VAL A 210 -16.01 -0.75 -3.29
N GLY A 211 -16.19 0.57 -3.11
CA GLY A 211 -15.34 1.57 -3.75
C GLY A 211 -13.87 1.48 -3.32
N VAL A 212 -13.62 1.26 -2.02
CA VAL A 212 -12.26 1.02 -1.50
C VAL A 212 -11.67 -0.26 -2.09
N ALA A 213 -12.45 -1.34 -2.21
CA ALA A 213 -12.01 -2.59 -2.83
C ALA A 213 -11.61 -2.39 -4.29
N ALA A 214 -12.39 -1.63 -5.07
CA ALA A 214 -12.09 -1.28 -6.45
C ALA A 214 -10.73 -0.59 -6.58
N ILE A 215 -10.47 0.42 -5.75
CA ILE A 215 -9.22 1.18 -5.77
C ILE A 215 -8.05 0.30 -5.33
N LYS A 216 -8.13 -0.34 -4.16
CA LYS A 216 -7.03 -1.16 -3.63
C LYS A 216 -6.65 -2.29 -4.58
N TYR A 217 -7.64 -3.01 -5.10
CA TYR A 217 -7.38 -4.11 -6.02
C TYR A 217 -6.72 -3.61 -7.32
N ALA A 218 -7.20 -2.49 -7.88
CA ALA A 218 -6.60 -1.91 -9.08
C ALA A 218 -5.13 -1.50 -8.89
N MET A 219 -4.78 -1.00 -7.70
CA MET A 219 -3.39 -0.67 -7.37
C MET A 219 -2.54 -1.92 -7.14
N LEU A 220 -3.05 -2.90 -6.39
CA LEU A 220 -2.30 -4.09 -5.94
C LEU A 220 -2.14 -5.17 -7.02
N ARG A 221 -3.05 -5.25 -8.00
CA ARG A 221 -2.94 -6.21 -9.11
C ARG A 221 -1.78 -5.87 -10.06
N SER A 222 -1.32 -4.63 -10.04
CA SER A 222 -0.14 -4.20 -10.79
C SER A 222 1.12 -4.70 -10.09
N GLY A 223 2.08 -5.23 -10.86
CA GLY A 223 3.36 -5.63 -10.29
C GLY A 223 4.13 -4.44 -9.72
N ILE A 224 4.94 -4.69 -8.69
CA ILE A 224 5.81 -3.69 -8.07
C ILE A 224 6.67 -2.98 -9.12
N GLY A 225 6.86 -1.68 -8.95
CA GLY A 225 7.64 -0.83 -9.85
C GLY A 225 6.96 -0.50 -11.18
N ARG A 226 5.81 -1.10 -11.52
CA ARG A 226 5.09 -0.77 -12.75
C ARG A 226 4.15 0.41 -12.55
N ASP A 227 3.94 1.15 -13.64
CA ASP A 227 2.86 2.13 -13.70
C ASP A 227 1.50 1.44 -13.60
N ILE A 228 0.54 2.13 -13.00
CA ILE A 228 -0.80 1.63 -12.75
C ILE A 228 -1.75 2.33 -13.71
N GLU A 229 -2.36 1.59 -14.62
CA GLU A 229 -3.47 2.10 -15.43
C GLU A 229 -4.76 1.97 -14.63
N PHE A 230 -5.25 3.10 -14.12
CA PHE A 230 -6.44 3.15 -13.30
C PHE A 230 -7.62 3.71 -14.10
N ASP A 231 -8.59 2.84 -14.36
CA ASP A 231 -9.85 3.17 -15.02
C ASP A 231 -10.97 2.94 -13.99
N LEU A 232 -11.68 4.01 -13.62
CA LEU A 232 -12.68 3.96 -12.55
C LEU A 232 -13.83 3.01 -12.91
N ASP A 233 -14.32 3.09 -14.15
CA ASP A 233 -15.47 2.31 -14.62
C ASP A 233 -15.13 0.81 -14.62
N LYS A 234 -13.94 0.45 -15.10
CA LYS A 234 -13.46 -0.95 -15.03
C LYS A 234 -13.22 -1.41 -13.61
N SER A 235 -12.74 -0.53 -12.72
CA SER A 235 -12.35 -0.91 -11.36
C SER A 235 -13.55 -1.18 -10.47
N VAL A 236 -14.68 -0.49 -10.67
CA VAL A 236 -15.91 -0.72 -9.89
C VAL A 236 -16.79 -1.85 -10.44
N SER A 237 -16.43 -2.41 -11.60
CA SER A 237 -17.21 -3.45 -12.27
C SER A 237 -17.41 -4.71 -11.40
N PHE A 238 -18.57 -5.34 -11.50
CA PHE A 238 -18.85 -6.67 -10.94
C PHE A 238 -18.46 -7.81 -11.88
N GLU A 239 -17.76 -7.50 -12.96
CA GLU A 239 -17.23 -8.43 -13.94
C GLU A 239 -15.75 -8.17 -14.19
N GLY A 240 -15.02 -9.22 -14.56
CA GLY A 240 -13.59 -9.15 -14.82
C GLY A 240 -12.75 -9.01 -13.55
N SER A 241 -11.48 -8.62 -13.72
CA SER A 241 -10.50 -8.59 -12.64
C SER A 241 -10.60 -7.30 -11.82
N SER A 242 -11.54 -7.28 -10.85
CA SER A 242 -11.83 -6.16 -9.96
C SER A 242 -12.03 -6.59 -8.50
N GLY A 243 -11.88 -5.64 -7.57
CA GLY A 243 -12.17 -5.86 -6.15
C GLY A 243 -13.66 -6.19 -5.88
N PRO A 244 -14.63 -5.45 -6.44
CA PRO A 244 -16.05 -5.75 -6.30
C PRO A 244 -16.45 -7.13 -6.80
N TYR A 245 -15.88 -7.60 -7.92
CA TYR A 245 -16.11 -8.97 -8.43
C TYR A 245 -15.73 -10.03 -7.40
N LEU A 246 -14.58 -9.86 -6.73
CA LEU A 246 -14.10 -10.78 -5.70
C LEU A 246 -14.98 -10.77 -4.45
N GLN A 247 -15.33 -9.57 -3.95
CA GLN A 247 -16.23 -9.44 -2.82
C GLN A 247 -17.60 -10.07 -3.14
N TYR A 248 -18.10 -9.89 -4.36
CA TYR A 248 -19.40 -10.42 -4.78
C TYR A 248 -19.37 -11.95 -4.87
N THR A 249 -18.27 -12.51 -5.39
CA THR A 249 -18.06 -13.96 -5.42
C THR A 249 -17.98 -14.55 -4.01
N PHE A 250 -17.29 -13.86 -3.08
CA PHE A 250 -17.28 -14.23 -1.67
C PHE A 250 -18.69 -14.18 -1.05
N ALA A 251 -19.42 -13.07 -1.20
CA ALA A 251 -20.78 -12.92 -0.69
C ALA A 251 -21.74 -14.00 -1.22
N ARG A 252 -21.56 -14.41 -2.50
CA ARG A 252 -22.30 -15.52 -3.12
C ARG A 252 -22.00 -16.84 -2.42
N ALA A 253 -20.73 -17.18 -2.19
CA ALA A 253 -20.36 -18.39 -1.46
C ALA A 253 -20.99 -18.41 -0.06
N GLN A 254 -20.92 -17.28 0.67
CA GLN A 254 -21.53 -17.16 1.99
C GLN A 254 -23.07 -17.28 1.95
N SER A 255 -23.71 -16.78 0.89
CA SER A 255 -25.14 -16.95 0.68
C SER A 255 -25.55 -18.41 0.53
N VAL A 256 -24.79 -19.21 -0.23
CA VAL A 256 -25.02 -20.66 -0.38
C VAL A 256 -24.91 -21.36 0.98
N LEU A 257 -23.84 -21.10 1.72
CA LEU A 257 -23.61 -21.70 3.02
C LEU A 257 -24.72 -21.37 4.02
N ARG A 258 -25.16 -20.10 4.09
CA ARG A 258 -26.30 -19.71 4.93
C ARG A 258 -27.59 -20.44 4.54
N LYS A 259 -27.90 -20.55 3.24
CA LYS A 259 -29.08 -21.29 2.77
C LYS A 259 -29.04 -22.76 3.17
N SER A 260 -27.86 -23.40 3.11
CA SER A 260 -27.70 -24.80 3.52
C SER A 260 -28.01 -25.02 5.01
N GLN A 261 -27.61 -24.07 5.87
CA GLN A 261 -27.88 -24.12 7.31
C GLN A 261 -29.37 -23.97 7.65
N THR A 262 -30.11 -23.16 6.90
CA THR A 262 -31.56 -22.98 7.09
C THR A 262 -32.36 -24.18 6.59
N LEU A 263 -31.95 -24.79 5.47
CA LEU A 263 -32.71 -25.85 4.81
C LEU A 263 -32.43 -27.25 5.38
N ASN A 264 -31.23 -27.51 5.88
CA ASN A 264 -30.80 -28.85 6.27
C ASN A 264 -30.07 -28.86 7.63
N SER A 265 -30.83 -28.79 8.73
CA SER A 265 -30.30 -28.98 10.09
C SER A 265 -29.67 -30.37 10.32
N LYS A 266 -29.97 -31.37 9.48
CA LYS A 266 -29.34 -32.70 9.48
C LYS A 266 -27.94 -32.73 8.84
N LEU A 267 -27.68 -31.94 7.79
CA LEU A 267 -26.39 -31.95 7.07
C LEU A 267 -25.22 -31.36 7.89
N GLN A 268 -25.49 -30.63 8.97
CA GLN A 268 -24.44 -30.23 9.91
C GLN A 268 -23.79 -31.44 10.62
N LYS A 269 -24.48 -32.58 10.70
CA LYS A 269 -23.89 -33.86 11.16
C LYS A 269 -23.16 -34.63 10.06
N ASP A 270 -23.36 -34.28 8.79
CA ASP A 270 -22.93 -35.06 7.62
C ASP A 270 -21.84 -34.34 6.78
N LEU A 271 -20.97 -33.53 7.41
CA LEU A 271 -19.69 -33.17 6.77
C LEU A 271 -18.72 -34.37 6.71
N GLU A 272 -19.09 -35.51 7.29
CA GLU A 272 -18.44 -36.80 7.10
C GLU A 272 -18.87 -37.41 5.76
N PHE A 273 -18.28 -36.94 4.65
CA PHE A 273 -18.31 -37.68 3.39
C PHE A 273 -17.00 -38.48 3.24
N SER A 274 -17.11 -39.75 2.81
CA SER A 274 -15.91 -40.54 2.52
C SER A 274 -15.27 -40.06 1.22
N VAL A 275 -14.04 -39.57 1.30
CA VAL A 275 -13.23 -39.14 0.15
C VAL A 275 -12.93 -40.30 -0.80
N SER A 276 -12.94 -41.55 -0.31
CA SER A 276 -12.53 -42.73 -1.07
C SER A 276 -13.44 -43.09 -2.25
N ASN A 277 -14.68 -42.57 -2.29
CA ASN A 277 -15.71 -42.94 -3.28
C ASN A 277 -16.26 -41.73 -4.05
N LEU A 278 -15.54 -40.60 -4.06
CA LEU A 278 -15.99 -39.40 -4.79
C LEU A 278 -15.55 -39.46 -6.25
N GLU A 279 -16.52 -39.45 -7.16
CA GLU A 279 -16.29 -39.10 -8.55
C GLU A 279 -16.43 -37.59 -8.70
N PHE A 280 -15.36 -36.92 -9.13
CA PHE A 280 -15.35 -35.49 -9.34
C PHE A 280 -15.65 -35.13 -10.78
N ASN A 281 -16.50 -34.12 -10.99
CA ASN A 281 -16.62 -33.49 -12.31
C ASN A 281 -15.46 -32.50 -12.58
N SER A 282 -15.40 -32.02 -13.81
CA SER A 282 -14.36 -31.09 -14.28
C SER A 282 -14.28 -29.81 -13.46
N GLU A 283 -15.41 -29.22 -13.08
CA GLU A 283 -15.47 -27.96 -12.34
C GLU A 283 -15.07 -28.13 -10.87
N GLU A 284 -15.49 -29.23 -10.24
CA GLU A 284 -15.07 -29.61 -8.88
C GLU A 284 -13.55 -29.80 -8.83
N LEU A 285 -12.99 -30.56 -9.77
CA LEU A 285 -11.53 -30.73 -9.89
C LEU A 285 -10.80 -29.42 -10.14
N ALA A 286 -11.37 -28.52 -10.95
CA ALA A 286 -10.76 -27.23 -11.24
C ALA A 286 -10.64 -26.37 -9.99
N VAL A 287 -11.69 -26.31 -9.15
CA VAL A 287 -11.65 -25.57 -7.89
C VAL A 287 -10.72 -26.26 -6.89
N LEU A 288 -10.82 -27.58 -6.72
CA LEU A 288 -10.03 -28.35 -5.76
C LEU A 288 -8.53 -28.23 -6.02
N ARG A 289 -8.09 -28.42 -7.27
CA ARG A 289 -6.68 -28.27 -7.68
C ARG A 289 -6.17 -26.84 -7.56
N TRP A 290 -7.05 -25.85 -7.69
CA TRP A 290 -6.62 -24.46 -7.50
C TRP A 290 -6.43 -24.14 -6.03
N LEU A 291 -7.36 -24.58 -5.16
CA LEU A 291 -7.27 -24.40 -3.71
C LEU A 291 -6.00 -25.01 -3.11
N SER A 292 -5.54 -26.17 -3.61
CA SER A 292 -4.33 -26.82 -3.10
C SER A 292 -3.06 -25.99 -3.28
N ARG A 293 -3.05 -25.03 -4.21
CA ARG A 293 -1.92 -24.14 -4.50
C ARG A 293 -1.87 -22.89 -3.62
N TRP A 294 -2.89 -22.68 -2.77
CA TRP A 294 -2.96 -21.48 -1.93
C TRP A 294 -1.73 -21.28 -1.03
N PRO A 295 -1.22 -22.30 -0.30
CA PRO A 295 -0.04 -22.12 0.56
C PRO A 295 1.20 -21.66 -0.22
N GLU A 296 1.46 -22.28 -1.37
CA GLU A 296 2.61 -21.97 -2.23
C GLU A 296 2.57 -20.51 -2.73
N VAL A 297 1.38 -20.03 -3.14
CA VAL A 297 1.23 -18.66 -3.65
C VAL A 297 1.34 -17.62 -2.53
N VAL A 298 0.87 -17.95 -1.32
CA VAL A 298 1.04 -17.07 -0.14
C VAL A 298 2.52 -16.95 0.23
N GLU A 299 3.24 -18.07 0.25
CA GLU A 299 4.68 -18.10 0.51
C GLU A 299 5.44 -17.29 -0.55
N GLU A 300 5.19 -17.54 -1.84
CA GLU A 300 5.82 -16.82 -2.95
C GLU A 300 5.54 -15.31 -2.89
N ALA A 301 4.30 -14.92 -2.56
CA ALA A 301 3.92 -13.51 -2.40
C ALA A 301 4.68 -12.84 -1.22
N GLY A 302 4.85 -13.55 -0.11
CA GLY A 302 5.59 -13.06 1.06
C GLY A 302 7.09 -12.89 0.78
N GLU A 303 7.73 -13.89 0.16
CA GLU A 303 9.15 -13.86 -0.17
C GLU A 303 9.47 -12.73 -1.16
N ARG A 304 8.68 -12.63 -2.22
CA ARG A 304 8.84 -11.64 -3.29
C ARG A 304 8.27 -10.27 -2.95
N LEU A 305 7.56 -10.15 -1.83
CA LEU A 305 6.79 -8.97 -1.43
C LEU A 305 5.77 -8.56 -2.50
N ALA A 306 5.17 -9.53 -3.20
CA ALA A 306 4.39 -9.36 -4.43
C ALA A 306 2.89 -9.60 -4.23
N PRO A 307 2.11 -8.60 -3.73
CA PRO A 307 0.67 -8.75 -3.49
C PRO A 307 -0.13 -9.05 -4.77
N ASN A 308 0.38 -8.69 -5.94
CA ASN A 308 -0.24 -8.99 -7.23
C ASN A 308 -0.41 -10.50 -7.48
N LEU A 309 0.41 -11.35 -6.85
CA LEU A 309 0.27 -12.81 -6.91
C LEU A 309 -1.01 -13.27 -6.19
N ILE A 310 -1.31 -12.67 -5.02
CA ILE A 310 -2.56 -12.90 -4.30
C ILE A 310 -3.75 -12.44 -5.15
N CYS A 311 -3.67 -11.25 -5.75
CA CYS A 311 -4.72 -10.74 -6.64
C CYS A 311 -5.05 -11.72 -7.77
N GLY A 312 -4.03 -12.17 -8.50
CA GLY A 312 -4.20 -13.12 -9.61
C GLY A 312 -4.82 -14.43 -9.14
N PHE A 313 -4.33 -14.98 -8.03
CA PHE A 313 -4.80 -16.26 -7.50
C PHE A 313 -6.27 -16.23 -7.10
N ILE A 314 -6.70 -15.24 -6.32
CA ILE A 314 -8.10 -15.18 -5.84
C ILE A 314 -9.07 -14.82 -6.96
N TYR A 315 -8.62 -14.07 -7.97
CA TYR A 315 -9.40 -13.83 -9.19
C TYR A 315 -9.65 -15.12 -9.96
N GLU A 316 -8.58 -15.89 -10.19
CA GLU A 316 -8.66 -17.18 -10.86
C GLU A 316 -9.48 -18.22 -10.08
N LEU A 317 -9.41 -18.20 -8.74
CA LEU A 317 -10.26 -19.01 -7.88
C LEU A 317 -11.74 -18.62 -8.02
N ALA A 318 -12.03 -17.31 -7.99
CA ALA A 318 -13.38 -16.79 -8.14
C ALA A 318 -14.00 -17.17 -9.50
N GLN A 319 -13.24 -17.12 -10.59
CA GLN A 319 -13.69 -17.56 -11.91
C GLN A 319 -14.07 -19.05 -11.93
N ARG A 320 -13.20 -19.90 -11.38
CA ARG A 320 -13.45 -21.35 -11.31
C ARG A 320 -14.67 -21.68 -10.45
N PHE A 321 -14.77 -21.04 -9.29
CA PHE A 321 -15.92 -21.21 -8.41
C PHE A 321 -17.23 -20.74 -9.05
N ASN A 322 -17.22 -19.61 -9.77
CA ASN A 322 -18.42 -19.12 -10.45
C ASN A 322 -18.86 -20.07 -11.58
N SER A 323 -17.92 -20.71 -12.28
CA SER A 323 -18.23 -21.75 -13.27
C SER A 323 -18.82 -23.00 -12.62
N PHE A 324 -18.23 -23.46 -11.51
CA PHE A 324 -18.75 -24.55 -10.69
C PHE A 324 -20.17 -24.28 -10.18
N TYR A 325 -20.39 -23.10 -9.59
CA TYR A 325 -21.69 -22.65 -9.09
C TYR A 325 -22.76 -22.59 -10.17
N ALA A 326 -22.41 -22.19 -11.40
CA ALA A 326 -23.35 -22.06 -12.50
C ALA A 326 -23.81 -23.42 -13.06
N LYS A 327 -22.97 -24.46 -12.99
CA LYS A 327 -23.23 -25.76 -13.62
C LYS A 327 -23.77 -26.83 -12.68
N HIS A 328 -23.54 -26.69 -11.37
CA HIS A 328 -23.79 -27.76 -10.41
C HIS A 328 -24.60 -27.29 -9.21
N THR A 329 -25.62 -28.05 -8.84
CA THR A 329 -26.39 -27.81 -7.61
C THR A 329 -25.51 -28.11 -6.39
N ILE A 330 -25.41 -27.15 -5.46
CA ILE A 330 -24.54 -27.24 -4.27
C ILE A 330 -25.31 -27.67 -3.01
N LEU A 331 -26.53 -27.17 -2.81
CA LEU A 331 -27.23 -27.22 -1.51
C LEU A 331 -27.47 -28.63 -0.95
N ASP A 332 -27.56 -29.63 -1.82
CA ASP A 332 -27.90 -31.02 -1.45
C ASP A 332 -26.68 -31.95 -1.46
N ASN A 333 -25.46 -31.40 -1.52
CA ASN A 333 -24.23 -32.19 -1.62
C ASN A 333 -23.18 -31.69 -0.62
N GLY A 334 -22.87 -32.53 0.39
CA GLY A 334 -21.92 -32.21 1.47
C GLY A 334 -20.51 -31.88 0.98
N PHE A 335 -20.01 -32.59 -0.04
CA PHE A 335 -18.70 -32.27 -0.64
C PHE A 335 -18.70 -30.90 -1.31
N ARG A 336 -19.73 -30.57 -2.09
CA ARG A 336 -19.86 -29.27 -2.76
C ARG A 336 -20.01 -28.11 -1.77
N LEU A 337 -20.70 -28.34 -0.66
CA LEU A 337 -20.77 -27.39 0.46
C LEU A 337 -19.39 -27.18 1.09
N ALA A 338 -18.64 -28.25 1.36
CA ALA A 338 -17.27 -28.15 1.88
C ALA A 338 -16.34 -27.42 0.90
N LEU A 339 -16.44 -27.70 -0.40
CA LEU A 339 -15.67 -27.02 -1.45
C LEU A 339 -16.01 -25.51 -1.54
N THR A 340 -17.29 -25.16 -1.35
CA THR A 340 -17.77 -23.78 -1.28
C THR A 340 -17.27 -23.08 -0.03
N GLN A 341 -17.23 -23.77 1.11
CA GLN A 341 -16.67 -23.26 2.37
C GLN A 341 -15.17 -22.99 2.24
N ALA A 342 -14.40 -23.94 1.71
CA ALA A 342 -12.96 -23.77 1.47
C ALA A 342 -12.67 -22.60 0.51
N THR A 343 -13.47 -22.48 -0.56
CA THR A 343 -13.38 -21.36 -1.49
C THR A 343 -13.65 -20.03 -0.78
N GLY A 344 -14.74 -19.94 -0.01
CA GLY A 344 -15.09 -18.74 0.75
C GLY A 344 -13.99 -18.34 1.74
N GLN A 345 -13.37 -19.31 2.41
CA GLN A 345 -12.27 -19.08 3.33
C GLN A 345 -11.04 -18.50 2.61
N VAL A 346 -10.63 -19.08 1.48
CA VAL A 346 -9.47 -18.59 0.72
C VAL A 346 -9.72 -17.21 0.11
N LEU A 347 -10.92 -16.95 -0.43
CA LEU A 347 -11.28 -15.62 -0.91
C LEU A 347 -11.24 -14.58 0.22
N LYS A 348 -11.74 -14.91 1.41
CA LYS A 348 -11.67 -14.02 2.58
C LYS A 348 -10.23 -13.72 2.97
N MET A 349 -9.40 -14.75 3.14
CA MET A 349 -7.99 -14.58 3.51
C MET A 349 -7.24 -13.72 2.47
N GLY A 350 -7.44 -13.97 1.18
CA GLY A 350 -6.78 -13.19 0.14
C GLY A 350 -7.27 -11.74 0.07
N LEU A 351 -8.57 -11.48 0.25
CA LEU A 351 -9.09 -10.11 0.36
C LEU A 351 -8.49 -9.38 1.57
N GLU A 352 -8.46 -10.02 2.74
CA GLU A 352 -7.91 -9.45 3.97
C GLU A 352 -6.40 -9.18 3.87
N MET A 353 -5.63 -10.07 3.25
CA MET A 353 -4.19 -9.85 2.96
C MET A 353 -3.95 -8.64 2.05
N LEU A 354 -4.89 -8.32 1.16
CA LEU A 354 -4.87 -7.13 0.30
C LEU A 354 -5.42 -5.88 1.02
N GLY A 355 -5.78 -5.99 2.30
CA GLY A 355 -6.44 -4.95 3.07
C GLY A 355 -7.82 -4.60 2.54
N ILE A 356 -8.49 -5.52 1.85
CA ILE A 356 -9.84 -5.37 1.31
C ILE A 356 -10.82 -6.07 2.26
N LYS A 357 -11.85 -5.35 2.70
CA LYS A 357 -12.89 -5.91 3.56
C LYS A 357 -13.69 -6.98 2.82
N ALA A 358 -13.75 -8.20 3.35
CA ALA A 358 -14.62 -9.25 2.83
C ALA A 358 -16.07 -9.02 3.31
N LEU A 359 -16.99 -8.83 2.37
CA LEU A 359 -18.39 -8.53 2.66
C LEU A 359 -19.24 -9.80 2.62
N GLU A 360 -19.79 -10.22 3.77
CA GLU A 360 -20.64 -11.42 3.90
C GLU A 360 -21.95 -11.33 3.08
N ARG A 361 -22.35 -10.10 2.76
CA ARG A 361 -23.50 -9.72 1.94
C ARG A 361 -23.10 -8.52 1.11
N MET A 362 -23.57 -8.45 -0.13
CA MET A 362 -23.36 -7.32 -1.04
C MET A 362 -24.65 -6.92 -1.71
#